data_AF-A0A972N330-F1
#
_entry.id   AF-A0A972N330-F1
#
_cell.length_a   1.000
_cell.length_b   1.000
_cell.length_c   1.000
_cell.angle_alpha   90.00
_cell.angle_beta   90.00
_cell.angle_gamma   90.00
#
_symmetry.space_group_name_H-M   'P 1'
#
loop_
_entity.id
_entity.type
_entity.pdbx_description
1 polymer ?
#
loop_
_entity_poly.entity_id
_entity_poly.type
_entity_poly.pdbx_seq_one_letter_code
_entity_poly.pdbx_strand_id
1 'polypeptide(L)'
;MKNRCDIFKKMILNEEFVEAHEVLEDPWKRYKKTDPVVSNILKGFINGATALALYKRGNLKGYEKVWKTFLKYEVLIEKNSENFELFEEIRSLLHSQKNKIASL
;
A
#
# COMPACT_ATOMS: atom_id res chain seq x y z
N MET A 1 10.29 10.99 1.09
CA MET A 1 9.04 10.22 1.06
C MET A 1 8.22 10.50 -0.19
N LYS A 2 7.73 11.74 -0.37
CA LYS A 2 6.82 12.17 -1.44
C LYS A 2 7.08 11.57 -2.84
N ASN A 3 8.30 11.72 -3.39
CA ASN A 3 8.65 11.19 -4.71
C ASN A 3 8.43 9.67 -4.85
N ARG A 4 8.83 8.87 -3.85
CA ARG A 4 8.64 7.41 -3.86
C ARG A 4 7.15 7.05 -3.78
N CYS A 5 6.37 7.79 -2.98
CA CYS A 5 4.93 7.63 -2.90
C CYS A 5 4.21 8.01 -4.21
N ASP A 6 4.69 9.03 -4.92
CA ASP A 6 4.13 9.41 -6.23
C ASP A 6 4.43 8.35 -7.30
N ILE A 7 5.64 7.77 -7.30
CA ILE A 7 5.98 6.62 -8.15
C ILE A 7 5.08 5.42 -7.80
N PHE A 8 4.92 5.12 -6.51
CA PHE A 8 4.04 4.05 -6.04
C PHE A 8 2.61 4.23 -6.57
N LYS A 9 2.02 5.42 -6.44
CA LYS A 9 0.67 5.71 -6.96
C LYS A 9 0.57 5.44 -8.46
N LYS A 10 1.56 5.87 -9.26
CA LYS A 10 1.59 5.61 -10.71
C LYS A 10 1.62 4.10 -11.01
N MET A 11 2.45 3.35 -10.30
CA MET A 11 2.54 1.89 -10.46
C MET A 11 1.24 1.18 -10.06
N ILE A 12 0.56 1.62 -9.00
CA ILE A 12 -0.76 1.07 -8.65
C ILE A 12 -1.79 1.30 -9.76
N LEU A 13 -1.81 2.50 -10.36
CA LEU A 13 -2.71 2.83 -11.48
C LEU A 13 -2.41 1.98 -12.74
N ASN A 14 -1.13 1.72 -13.00
CA ASN A 14 -0.67 0.88 -14.11
C ASN A 14 -0.78 -0.63 -13.83
N GLU A 15 -1.23 -1.01 -12.63
CA GLU A 15 -1.31 -2.40 -12.16
C GLU A 15 0.06 -3.12 -12.07
N GLU A 16 1.14 -2.33 -11.94
CA GLU A 16 2.54 -2.74 -11.72
C GLU A 16 2.78 -3.02 -10.21
N PHE A 17 2.00 -3.96 -9.68
CA PHE A 17 1.89 -4.16 -8.22
C PHE A 17 3.14 -4.74 -7.56
N VAL A 18 3.96 -5.50 -8.31
CA VAL A 18 5.21 -6.07 -7.78
C VAL A 18 6.26 -4.98 -7.67
N GLU A 19 6.37 -4.15 -8.70
CA GLU A 19 7.27 -3.00 -8.76
C GLU A 19 6.88 -1.95 -7.72
N ALA A 20 5.57 -1.73 -7.53
CA ALA A 20 5.06 -0.85 -6.48
C ALA A 20 5.53 -1.28 -5.08
N HIS A 21 5.51 -2.59 -4.76
CA HIS A 21 6.06 -3.09 -3.50
C HIS A 21 7.51 -2.64 -3.31
N GLU A 22 8.36 -2.90 -4.30
CA GLU A 22 9.80 -2.66 -4.22
C GLU A 22 10.13 -1.18 -3.98
N VAL A 23 9.39 -0.27 -4.62
CA VAL A 23 9.61 1.18 -4.50
C VAL A 23 9.46 1.70 -3.06
N LEU A 24 8.62 1.07 -2.24
CA LEU A 24 8.42 1.46 -0.83
C LEU A 24 9.21 0.61 0.16
N GLU A 25 9.87 -0.47 -0.26
CA GLU A 25 10.60 -1.36 0.65
C GLU A 25 11.78 -0.66 1.34
N ASP A 26 12.56 0.11 0.57
CA ASP A 26 13.68 0.90 1.08
C ASP A 26 13.24 1.98 2.08
N PRO A 27 12.24 2.85 1.76
CA PRO A 27 11.65 3.75 2.75
C PRO A 27 11.19 3.01 4.00
N TRP A 28 10.43 1.92 3.87
CA TRP A 28 9.93 1.14 5.00
C TRP A 28 11.07 0.68 5.93
N LYS A 29 12.15 0.10 5.38
CA LYS A 29 13.31 -0.34 6.15
C LYS A 29 13.98 0.80 6.93
N ARG A 30 14.00 2.01 6.36
CA ARG A 30 14.55 3.21 7.04
C ARG A 30 13.66 3.64 8.20
N TYR A 31 12.36 3.76 7.96
CA TYR A 31 11.42 4.24 8.98
C TYR A 31 11.23 3.28 10.16
N LYS A 32 11.50 1.98 10.00
CA LYS A 32 11.49 1.02 11.14
C LYS A 32 12.31 1.49 12.34
N LYS A 33 13.37 2.28 12.11
CA LYS A 33 14.28 2.75 13.15
C LYS A 33 13.96 4.15 13.68
N THR A 34 13.22 4.95 12.91
CA THR A 34 13.04 6.39 13.17
C THR A 34 11.60 6.78 13.45
N ASP A 35 10.64 6.11 12.81
CA ASP A 35 9.21 6.37 13.00
C ASP A 35 8.42 5.06 12.80
N PRO A 36 8.10 4.34 13.89
CA PRO A 36 7.36 3.09 13.84
C PRO A 36 5.96 3.22 13.22
N VAL A 37 5.31 4.39 13.36
CA VAL A 37 3.96 4.62 12.84
C VAL A 37 4.01 4.73 11.31
N VAL A 38 4.89 5.59 10.78
CA VAL A 38 5.11 5.71 9.33
C VAL A 38 5.57 4.37 8.75
N SER A 39 6.48 3.67 9.42
CA SER A 39 6.91 2.32 9.01
C SER A 39 5.73 1.35 8.89
N ASN A 40 4.82 1.35 9.85
CA ASN A 40 3.65 0.48 9.82
C ASN A 40 2.68 0.86 8.70
N ILE A 41 2.48 2.16 8.42
CA ILE A 41 1.66 2.62 7.30
C ILE A 41 2.26 2.17 5.95
N LEU A 42 3.57 2.35 5.76
CA LEU A 42 4.27 1.90 4.55
C LEU A 42 4.19 0.38 4.38
N LYS A 43 4.32 -0.38 5.48
CA LYS A 43 4.09 -1.82 5.48
C LYS A 43 2.67 -2.14 5.01
N GLY A 44 1.67 -1.37 5.47
CA GLY A 44 0.31 -1.43 4.98
C GLY A 44 0.25 -1.31 3.45
N PHE A 45 0.82 -0.25 2.88
CA PHE A 45 0.81 -0.01 1.43
C PHE A 45 1.52 -1.11 0.63
N ILE A 46 2.68 -1.56 1.07
CA ILE A 46 3.42 -2.69 0.46
C ILE A 46 2.54 -3.96 0.43
N ASN A 47 1.84 -4.24 1.54
CA ASN A 47 0.92 -5.37 1.60
C ASN A 47 -0.31 -5.14 0.71
N GLY A 48 -0.83 -3.91 0.62
CA GLY A 48 -1.90 -3.55 -0.31
C GLY A 48 -1.54 -3.89 -1.76
N ALA A 49 -0.38 -3.43 -2.23
CA ALA A 49 0.12 -3.76 -3.57
C ALA A 49 0.30 -5.27 -3.76
N THR A 50 0.97 -5.94 -2.80
CA THR A 50 1.21 -7.39 -2.86
C THR A 50 -0.09 -8.19 -2.91
N ALA A 51 -1.12 -7.77 -2.16
CA ALA A 51 -2.43 -8.41 -2.20
C ALA A 51 -3.05 -8.28 -3.60
N LEU A 52 -3.07 -7.08 -4.19
CA LEU A 52 -3.59 -6.89 -5.56
C LEU A 52 -2.85 -7.76 -6.59
N ALA A 53 -1.53 -7.90 -6.47
CA ALA A 53 -0.74 -8.82 -7.30
C ALA A 53 -1.18 -10.29 -7.14
N LEU A 54 -1.40 -10.74 -5.90
CA LEU A 54 -1.87 -12.10 -5.60
C LEU A 54 -3.27 -12.35 -6.17
N TYR A 55 -4.16 -11.37 -6.07
CA TYR A 55 -5.51 -11.46 -6.62
C TYR A 55 -5.46 -11.65 -8.14
N LYS A 56 -4.69 -10.81 -8.87
CA LYS A 56 -4.54 -10.94 -10.33
C LYS A 56 -3.96 -12.28 -10.78
N ARG A 57 -3.20 -12.96 -9.90
CA ARG A 57 -2.64 -14.29 -10.16
C ARG A 57 -3.57 -15.44 -9.76
N GLY A 58 -4.80 -15.16 -9.33
CA GLY A 58 -5.77 -16.15 -8.87
C GLY A 58 -5.51 -16.72 -7.47
N ASN A 59 -4.54 -16.19 -6.72
CA ASN A 59 -4.23 -16.64 -5.37
C ASN A 59 -5.11 -15.93 -4.32
N LEU A 60 -6.39 -16.31 -4.26
CA LEU A 60 -7.38 -15.67 -3.39
C LEU A 60 -7.07 -15.84 -1.90
N LYS A 61 -6.58 -17.01 -1.47
CA LYS A 61 -6.19 -17.25 -0.07
C LYS A 61 -5.02 -16.37 0.36
N GLY A 62 -4.01 -16.25 -0.50
CA GLY A 62 -2.86 -15.37 -0.27
C GLY A 62 -3.30 -13.91 -0.22
N TYR A 63 -4.14 -13.50 -1.18
CA TYR A 63 -4.75 -12.18 -1.22
C TYR A 63 -5.44 -11.82 0.10
N GLU A 64 -6.37 -12.65 0.60
CA GLU A 64 -7.13 -12.35 1.82
C GLU A 64 -6.22 -12.13 3.03
N LYS A 65 -5.20 -12.98 3.18
CA LYS A 65 -4.22 -12.89 4.28
C LYS A 65 -3.43 -11.57 4.21
N VAL A 66 -2.93 -11.22 3.04
CA VAL A 66 -2.10 -10.03 2.85
C VAL A 66 -2.94 -8.76 2.91
N TRP A 67 -4.15 -8.75 2.35
CA TRP A 67 -5.08 -7.63 2.40
C TRP A 67 -5.50 -7.29 3.85
N LYS A 68 -5.72 -8.30 4.71
CA LYS A 68 -5.96 -8.07 6.14
C LYS A 68 -4.81 -7.32 6.83
N THR A 69 -3.58 -7.52 6.37
CA THR A 69 -2.42 -6.78 6.90
C THR A 69 -2.45 -5.32 6.46
N PHE A 70 -2.87 -5.02 5.23
CA PHE A 70 -3.13 -3.66 4.79
C PHE A 70 -4.21 -2.98 5.66
N LEU A 71 -5.38 -3.62 5.83
CA LEU A 71 -6.47 -3.10 6.65
C LEU A 71 -6.05 -2.84 8.11
N LYS A 72 -5.20 -3.71 8.67
CA LYS A 72 -4.66 -3.54 10.02
C LYS A 72 -3.86 -2.24 10.20
N TYR A 73 -3.18 -1.77 9.15
CA TYR A 73 -2.27 -0.63 9.24
C TYR A 73 -2.83 0.66 8.63
N GLU A 74 -3.80 0.58 7.72
CA GLU A 74 -4.43 1.79 7.16
C GLU A 74 -5.17 2.64 8.20
N VAL A 75 -5.58 2.02 9.32
CA VAL A 75 -6.22 2.71 10.45
C VAL A 75 -5.28 3.68 11.17
N LEU A 76 -3.96 3.56 10.95
CA LEU A 76 -2.96 4.47 11.53
C LEU A 76 -2.84 5.80 10.76
N ILE A 77 -3.56 5.94 9.64
CA ILE A 77 -3.58 7.17 8.84
C ILE A 77 -4.56 8.16 9.50
N GLU A 78 -4.00 9.09 10.29
CA GLU A 78 -4.75 10.08 11.05
C GLU A 78 -4.75 11.46 10.38
N LYS A 79 -5.89 12.16 10.43
CA LYS A 79 -6.15 13.44 9.74
C LYS A 79 -5.14 14.55 10.03
N ASN A 80 -4.50 14.52 11.19
CA ASN A 80 -3.58 15.58 11.65
C ASN A 80 -2.10 15.17 11.55
N SER A 81 -1.78 14.04 10.91
CA SER A 81 -0.40 13.57 10.75
C SER A 81 0.32 14.30 9.60
N GLU A 82 1.65 14.42 9.71
CA GLU A 82 2.53 15.16 8.78
C GLU A 82 2.42 14.73 7.31
N ASN A 83 1.89 13.53 7.03
CA ASN A 83 1.73 12.98 5.68
C ASN A 83 0.30 12.52 5.38
N PHE A 84 -0.69 13.01 6.14
CA PHE A 84 -2.07 12.54 6.05
C PHE A 84 -2.61 12.50 4.62
N GLU A 85 -2.57 13.62 3.90
CA GLU A 85 -3.13 13.73 2.54
C GLU A 85 -2.49 12.71 1.59
N LEU A 86 -1.16 12.61 1.63
CA LEU A 86 -0.41 11.66 0.79
C LEU A 86 -0.79 10.20 1.09
N PHE A 87 -0.92 9.86 2.37
CA PHE A 87 -1.27 8.51 2.80
C PHE A 87 -2.73 8.19 2.51
N GLU A 88 -3.61 9.17 2.65
CA GLU A 88 -5.04 9.06 2.33
C GLU A 88 -5.27 8.80 0.85
N GLU A 89 -4.54 9.51 -0.02
CA GLU A 89 -4.58 9.27 -1.46
C GLU A 89 -4.17 7.83 -1.80
N ILE A 90 -3.08 7.33 -1.22
CA ILE A 90 -2.62 5.96 -1.47
C ILE A 90 -3.63 4.93 -0.95
N ARG A 91 -4.17 5.14 0.26
CA ARG A 91 -5.22 4.28 0.84
C ARG A 91 -6.42 4.20 -0.10
N SER A 92 -6.93 5.35 -0.52
CA SER A 92 -8.09 5.45 -1.42
C SER A 92 -7.83 4.77 -2.76
N LEU A 93 -6.63 4.96 -3.31
CA LEU A 93 -6.22 4.35 -4.57
C LEU A 93 -6.16 2.82 -4.49
N LEU A 94 -5.61 2.25 -3.41
CA LEU A 94 -5.56 0.81 -3.21
C LEU A 94 -6.95 0.19 -3.09
N HIS A 95 -7.88 0.83 -2.37
CA HIS A 95 -9.28 0.38 -2.30
C HIS A 95 -9.99 0.49 -3.64
N SER A 96 -9.80 1.61 -4.36
CA SER A 96 -10.37 1.79 -5.71
C SER A 96 -9.90 0.70 -6.67
N GLN A 97 -8.60 0.40 -6.66
CA GLN A 97 -8.01 -0.62 -7.51
C GLN A 97 -8.48 -2.04 -7.14
N LYS A 98 -8.63 -2.34 -5.84
CA LYS A 98 -9.28 -3.59 -5.39
C LYS A 98 -10.68 -3.74 -5.99
N ASN A 99 -11.51 -2.70 -5.91
CA ASN A 99 -12.88 -2.74 -6.39
C ASN A 99 -12.92 -2.94 -7.91
N LYS A 100 -12.07 -2.23 -8.66
CA LYS A 100 -11.93 -2.38 -10.11
C LYS A 100 -11.60 -3.83 -10.50
N ILE A 101 -10.62 -4.45 -9.84
CA ILE A 101 -10.19 -5.82 -10.19
C ILE A 101 -11.22 -6.86 -9.75
N ALA A 102 -11.96 -6.63 -8.67
CA ALA A 102 -13.00 -7.55 -8.21
C ALA A 102 -14.32 -7.48 -8.99
N SER A 103 -14.51 -6.45 -9.83
CA SER A 103 -15.68 -6.29 -10.71
C SER A 103 -15.45 -6.82 -12.13
N LEU A 104 -14.26 -7.37 -12.41
CA LEU A 104 -13.91 -8.05 -13.67
C LEU A 104 -14.07 -9.57 -13.51
#